data_AF-A0A1H3ATN8-F1
#
_entry.id   AF-A0A1H3ATN8-F1
#
_cell.length_a   1.000
_cell.length_b   1.000
_cell.length_c   1.000
_cell.angle_alpha   90.00
_cell.angle_beta   90.00
_cell.angle_gamma   90.00
#
_symmetry.space_group_name_H-M   'P 1'
#
loop_
_entity.id
_entity.type
_entity.pdbx_description
1 polymer ?
#
loop_
_entity_poly.entity_id
_entity_poly.type
_entity_poly.pdbx_seq_one_letter_code
_entity_poly.pdbx_strand_id
1 'polypeptide(L)' 'MLIQIPDLLSPDEVAAFRETLERASWADGRETAGDQAATVKANLQIPPDSAVARDLGERVLHALARNPT' A
#
# COMPACT_ATOMS: atom_id res chain seq x y z
N MET A 1 -16.93 -1.94 13.44
CA MET A 1 -16.79 -0.48 13.58
C MET A 1 -15.52 -0.07 12.85
N LEU A 2 -15.57 0.98 12.03
CA LEU A 2 -14.42 1.47 11.25
C LEU A 2 -14.11 2.91 11.71
N ILE A 3 -12.83 3.28 11.74
CA ILE A 3 -12.33 4.62 12.10
C ILE A 3 -11.66 5.22 10.85
N GLN A 4 -11.84 6.52 10.65
CA GLN A 4 -11.19 7.28 9.59
C GLN A 4 -10.10 8.16 10.22
N ILE A 5 -8.89 8.12 9.64
CA ILE A 5 -7.78 9.00 9.99
C ILE A 5 -7.55 9.92 8.79
N PRO A 6 -8.18 11.11 8.76
CA PRO A 6 -8.04 12.03 7.63
C PRO A 6 -6.62 12.58 7.56
N ASP A 7 -6.20 12.97 6.35
CA ASP A 7 -4.97 13.72 6.10
C ASP A 7 -3.69 13.09 6.69
N LEU A 8 -3.67 11.75 6.79
CA LEU A 8 -2.54 10.99 7.34
C LEU A 8 -1.23 11.22 6.56
N LEU A 9 -1.35 11.34 5.23
CA LEU A 9 -0.26 11.74 4.35
C LEU A 9 -0.58 13.12 3.77
N SER A 10 0.44 13.98 3.70
CA SER A 10 0.32 15.27 3.02
C SER A 10 0.12 15.09 1.51
N PRO A 11 -0.39 16.11 0.80
CA PRO A 11 -0.51 16.06 -0.67
C PRO A 11 0.83 15.75 -1.38
N ASP A 12 1.94 16.29 -0.87
CA ASP A 12 3.28 16.05 -1.42
C ASP A 12 3.75 14.61 -1.15
N GLU A 13 3.48 14.07 0.04
CA GLU A 13 3.75 12.67 0.36
C GLU A 13 2.94 11.75 -0.57
N VAL A 14 1.65 12.04 -0.80
CA VAL A 14 0.79 11.27 -1.73
C VAL A 14 1.32 11.33 -3.16
N ALA A 15 1.76 12.50 -3.64
CA ALA A 15 2.33 12.65 -4.98
C ALA A 15 3.60 11.79 -5.15
N ALA A 16 4.51 11.82 -4.18
CA ALA A 16 5.73 11.02 -4.20
C ALA A 16 5.46 9.50 -4.15
N PHE A 17 4.47 9.07 -3.35
CA PHE A 17 4.00 7.68 -3.34
C PHE A 17 3.49 7.26 -4.73
N ARG A 18 2.66 8.10 -5.35
CA ARG A 18 2.10 7.83 -6.68
C ARG A 18 3.18 7.70 -7.74
N GLU A 19 4.15 8.62 -7.80
CA GLU A 19 5.25 8.53 -8.76
C GLU A 19 6.04 7.22 -8.59
N THR A 20 6.32 6.83 -7.36
CA THR A 20 7.03 5.59 -7.05
C THR A 20 6.23 4.37 -7.51
N LEU A 21 4.94 4.35 -7.21
CA LEU A 21 4.02 3.26 -7.56
C LEU A 21 3.79 3.14 -9.07
N GLU A 22 3.75 4.24 -9.80
CA GLU A 22 3.60 4.25 -11.26
C GLU A 22 4.79 3.62 -11.99
N ARG A 23 5.99 3.66 -11.37
CA ARG A 23 7.23 3.09 -11.91
C ARG A 23 7.51 1.67 -11.41
N ALA A 24 6.76 1.19 -10.43
CA ALA A 24 6.96 -0.11 -9.83
C ALA A 24 6.38 -1.25 -10.69
N SER A 25 6.89 -2.46 -10.48
CA SER A 25 6.36 -3.66 -11.13
C SER A 25 5.14 -4.18 -10.37
N TRP A 26 3.96 -4.04 -10.96
CA TRP A 26 2.72 -4.60 -10.44
C TRP A 26 2.53 -6.05 -10.91
N ALA A 27 2.07 -6.93 -10.02
CA ALA A 27 1.80 -8.34 -10.26
C ALA A 27 0.33 -8.69 -9.99
N ASP A 28 -0.11 -9.90 -10.38
CA ASP A 28 -1.47 -10.38 -10.11
C ASP A 28 -1.67 -10.54 -8.59
N GLY A 29 -2.71 -9.91 -8.07
CA GLY A 29 -3.09 -9.96 -6.66
C GLY A 29 -3.39 -11.36 -6.13
N ARG A 30 -3.71 -12.32 -7.01
CA ARG A 30 -3.99 -13.71 -6.63
C ARG A 30 -2.79 -14.42 -6.02
N GLU A 31 -1.57 -13.99 -6.34
CA GLU A 31 -0.33 -14.59 -5.80
C GLU A 31 -0.23 -14.50 -4.27
N THR A 32 -0.94 -13.55 -3.64
CA THR A 32 -0.99 -13.39 -2.18
C THR A 32 -2.30 -13.85 -1.56
N ALA A 33 -3.24 -14.35 -2.37
CA ALA A 33 -4.52 -14.82 -1.87
C ALA A 33 -4.42 -16.30 -1.45
N GLY A 34 -5.03 -16.63 -0.31
CA GLY A 34 -5.33 -18.03 -0.01
C GLY A 34 -6.33 -18.61 -1.03
N ASP A 35 -6.38 -19.94 -1.12
CA ASP A 35 -7.09 -20.69 -2.19
C ASP A 35 -8.51 -20.18 -2.49
N GLN A 36 -9.31 -19.93 -1.44
CA GLN A 36 -10.68 -19.44 -1.61
C GLN A 36 -10.73 -18.04 -2.22
N ALA A 37 -9.89 -17.13 -1.74
CA ALA A 37 -9.88 -15.74 -2.19
C ALA A 37 -9.28 -15.61 -3.60
N ALA A 38 -8.33 -16.48 -3.97
CA ALA A 38 -7.70 -16.46 -5.29
C ALA A 38 -8.72 -16.63 -6.44
N THR A 39 -9.82 -17.34 -6.18
CA THR A 39 -10.88 -17.59 -7.19
C THR A 39 -11.65 -16.32 -7.60
N VAL A 40 -11.72 -15.32 -6.71
CA VAL A 40 -12.51 -14.09 -6.92
C VAL A 40 -11.67 -12.82 -6.87
N LYS A 41 -10.43 -12.88 -6.39
CA LYS A 41 -9.52 -11.73 -6.36
C LYS A 41 -9.10 -11.37 -7.78
N ALA A 42 -9.33 -10.11 -8.16
CA ALA A 42 -9.03 -9.58 -9.49
C ALA A 42 -8.50 -8.15 -9.36
N ASN A 43 -7.25 -8.03 -8.90
CA ASN A 43 -6.55 -6.76 -8.80
C ASN A 43 -5.07 -6.94 -9.11
N LEU A 44 -4.38 -5.82 -9.28
CA LEU A 44 -2.92 -5.80 -9.26
C LEU A 44 -2.43 -5.46 -7.85
N GLN A 45 -1.24 -5.93 -7.51
CA GLN A 45 -0.54 -5.56 -6.28
C GLN A 45 0.95 -5.35 -6.54
N ILE A 46 1.58 -4.54 -5.71
CA ILE A 46 3.05 -4.54 -5.60
C ILE A 46 3.46 -5.85 -4.90
N PRO A 47 4.48 -6.57 -5.41
CA PRO A 47 5.01 -7.76 -4.74
C PRO A 47 5.40 -7.46 -3.29
N PRO A 48 4.94 -8.25 -2.29
CA PRO A 48 5.13 -7.96 -0.87
C PRO A 48 6.60 -7.89 -0.42
N ASP A 49 7.47 -8.62 -1.10
CA ASP A 49 8.91 -8.71 -0.85
C ASP A 49 9.72 -7.67 -1.64
N SER A 50 9.07 -6.84 -2.46
CA SER A 50 9.75 -5.79 -3.20
C SER A 50 10.27 -4.67 -2.29
N ALA A 51 11.38 -4.05 -2.71
CA ALA A 51 11.92 -2.88 -2.04
C ALA A 51 10.90 -1.72 -1.97
N VAL A 52 10.06 -1.58 -3.00
CA VAL A 52 9.00 -0.55 -3.06
C VAL A 52 7.94 -0.77 -1.98
N ALA A 53 7.46 -2.01 -1.82
CA ALA A 53 6.49 -2.34 -0.77
C ALA A 53 7.05 -2.05 0.61
N ARG A 54 8.32 -2.40 0.85
CA ARG A 54 9.00 -2.14 2.12
C ARG A 54 9.15 -0.65 2.40
N ASP A 55 9.71 0.12 1.48
CA ASP A 55 9.96 1.55 1.65
C ASP A 55 8.67 2.35 1.91
N LEU A 56 7.66 2.18 1.03
CA LEU A 56 6.40 2.88 1.18
C LEU A 56 5.62 2.42 2.43
N GLY A 57 5.73 1.15 2.80
CA GLY A 57 5.17 0.62 4.03
C GLY A 57 5.78 1.24 5.29
N GLU A 58 7.10 1.35 5.36
CA GLU A 58 7.81 2.01 6.47
C GLU A 58 7.39 3.49 6.59
N ARG A 59 7.20 4.20 5.46
CA ARG A 59 6.71 5.59 5.44
C ARG A 59 5.27 5.72 5.96
N VAL A 60 4.38 4.78 5.62
CA VAL A 60 3.00 4.76 6.17
C VAL A 60 3.02 4.51 7.68
N LEU A 61 3.84 3.56 8.16
CA LEU A 61 3.97 3.30 9.59
C LEU A 61 4.50 4.53 10.35
N HIS A 62 5.47 5.24 9.78
CA HIS A 62 5.95 6.49 10.36
C HIS A 62 4.87 7.59 10.36
N ALA A 63 4.06 7.71 9.31
CA ALA A 63 2.92 8.63 9.28
C ALA A 63 1.90 8.31 10.37
N LEU A 64 1.57 7.03 10.57
CA LEU A 64 0.68 6.57 11.63
C LEU A 64 1.25 6.86 13.03
N ALA A 65 2.55 6.63 13.24
CA ALA A 65 3.19 6.89 14.53
C ALA A 65 3.22 8.38 14.92
N ARG A 66 3.20 9.29 13.94
CA ARG A 66 3.07 10.74 14.15
C ARG A 66 1.62 11.16 14.42
N ASN A 67 0.65 10.30 14.14
CA ASN A 67 -0.76 10.64 14.30
C ASN A 67 -1.22 10.37 15.75
N PRO A 68 -1.66 11.40 16.49
CA PRO A 68 -2.03 11.26 17.90
C PRO A 68 -3.48 10.76 18.13
N THR A 69 -4.22 10.44 17.06
CA THR A 69 -5.67 10.20 17.07
C THR A 69 -6.04 8.74 17.17
#